data_AF-A0A3A8I558-F1
#
_entry.id   AF-A0A3A8I558-F1
#
_cell.length_a   1.000
_cell.length_b   1.000
_cell.length_c   1.000
_cell.angle_alpha   90.00
_cell.angle_beta   90.00
_cell.angle_gamma   90.00
#
_symmetry.space_group_name_H-M   'P 1'
#
loop_
_entity.id
_entity.type
_entity.pdbx_description
1 polymer ?
#
loop_
_entity_poly.entity_id
_entity_poly.type
_entity_poly.pdbx_seq_one_letter_code
_entity_poly.pdbx_strand_id
1 'polypeptide(L)'
;MNIHRLRRLFSRALHASLATPLVLAGCGTEGSTDLTGYSEIACTDGGLAVSDLTLTPAPDFVQLRFFTTNGPGQVSAPFARASSGQACATATDVPACETALENATVDAGFHHVCLDFCSDAYLVTTRGDEVKTHATLAELQQVLGTIDTEQEAVLKTYAAGYSLLCGKKEQGAVKKNADGSFNVIGTKGYACGPGTELTQHVVKVTASGEIQELEARVLEKGDPNCNIGRRPVGLQAVEACRSPEALGRYFADAAHLEAASVHAFLRLRDELELHGADVGLQDAARRSAMEEVQHARVTDQLARRFGGTPQRPVVEDLPPRSLVDVALENAVEGCVRETYGALLAHHQALHARDLEVREVMVRIAEDETRHAALSWDIDQWARPRLSVEERETLREAQKRAVALLREEVAVPLDASIITEAGMPTPEAALALLDTLEQDLWA
;
A
#
# COMPACT_ATOMS: atom_id res chain seq x y z
N MET A 1 -17.94 -22.07 2.15
CA MET A 1 -17.62 -22.32 3.59
C MET A 1 -18.90 -22.19 4.39
N ASN A 2 -19.30 -23.15 5.23
CA ASN A 2 -20.57 -23.00 5.98
C ASN A 2 -20.44 -21.92 7.08
N ILE A 3 -21.41 -21.01 7.18
CA ILE A 3 -21.52 -19.98 8.22
C ILE A 3 -21.37 -20.51 9.65
N HIS A 4 -21.84 -21.74 9.93
CA HIS A 4 -21.66 -22.40 11.22
C HIS A 4 -20.21 -22.78 11.52
N ARG A 5 -19.37 -22.99 10.50
CA ARG A 5 -17.92 -23.15 10.68
C ARG A 5 -17.30 -21.81 11.05
N LEU A 6 -17.60 -20.72 10.35
CA LEU A 6 -17.12 -19.37 10.70
C LEU A 6 -17.49 -18.97 12.13
N ARG A 7 -18.76 -19.14 12.54
CA ARG A 7 -19.19 -18.86 13.92
C ARG A 7 -18.40 -19.65 14.97
N ARG A 8 -18.07 -20.92 14.70
CA ARG A 8 -17.24 -21.73 15.61
C ARG A 8 -15.79 -21.25 15.65
N LEU A 9 -15.23 -20.84 14.51
CA LEU A 9 -13.89 -20.25 14.44
C LEU A 9 -13.84 -18.92 15.20
N PHE A 10 -14.81 -18.04 14.99
CA PHE A 10 -14.90 -16.76 15.69
C PHE A 10 -15.03 -16.96 17.19
N SER A 11 -15.91 -17.87 17.62
CA SER A 11 -16.00 -18.23 19.04
C SER A 11 -14.65 -18.68 19.58
N ARG A 12 -13.88 -19.53 18.87
CA ARG A 12 -12.55 -19.97 19.34
C ARG A 12 -11.57 -18.82 19.43
N ALA A 13 -11.48 -17.99 18.40
CA ALA A 13 -10.57 -16.85 18.33
C ALA A 13 -10.84 -15.87 19.49
N LEU A 14 -12.10 -15.53 19.75
CA LEU A 14 -12.51 -14.64 20.83
C LEU A 14 -12.18 -15.19 22.23
N HIS A 15 -12.11 -16.52 22.41
CA HIS A 15 -11.66 -17.12 23.68
C HIS A 15 -10.14 -17.12 23.81
N ALA A 16 -9.41 -17.25 22.70
CA ALA A 16 -7.95 -17.27 22.69
C ALA A 16 -7.33 -15.88 22.96
N SER A 17 -8.01 -14.80 22.56
CA SER A 17 -7.55 -13.41 22.76
C SER A 17 -7.62 -12.90 24.21
N LEU A 18 -8.11 -13.71 25.16
CA LEU A 18 -8.24 -13.35 26.58
C LEU A 18 -6.96 -13.61 27.43
N ALA A 19 -5.86 -14.05 26.82
CA ALA A 19 -4.60 -14.36 27.50
C ALA A 19 -3.47 -13.36 27.14
N THR A 20 -3.16 -12.42 28.03
CA THR A 20 -2.12 -11.37 27.84
C THR A 20 -0.76 -11.71 28.47
N PRO A 21 0.37 -11.46 27.78
CA PRO A 21 1.65 -11.07 28.38
C PRO A 21 1.90 -9.55 28.25
N LEU A 22 2.41 -8.92 29.31
CA LEU A 22 2.77 -7.48 29.40
C LEU A 22 4.16 -7.18 28.80
N VAL A 23 4.32 -6.10 28.01
CA VAL A 23 5.62 -5.41 27.79
C VAL A 23 5.43 -3.88 27.63
N LEU A 24 6.42 -3.10 28.13
CA LEU A 24 6.52 -1.63 28.21
C LEU A 24 7.10 -0.96 26.95
N ALA A 25 6.69 0.28 26.64
CA ALA A 25 7.24 1.14 25.58
C ALA A 25 7.98 2.40 26.12
N GLY A 26 8.98 2.90 25.38
CA GLY A 26 9.74 4.15 25.64
C GLY A 26 9.51 5.22 24.55
N CYS A 27 9.88 6.49 24.82
CA CYS A 27 9.56 7.69 24.00
C CYS A 27 10.78 8.46 23.45
N GLY A 28 10.61 9.20 22.32
CA GLY A 28 11.58 10.16 21.72
C GLY A 28 10.96 11.52 21.27
N THR A 29 11.79 12.56 21.04
CA THR A 29 11.53 14.03 21.10
C THR A 29 11.23 14.79 19.76
N GLU A 30 10.50 15.93 19.80
CA GLU A 30 9.98 16.76 18.67
C GLU A 30 10.87 17.97 18.20
N GLY A 31 10.87 18.32 16.89
CA GLY A 31 11.43 19.55 16.23
C GLY A 31 11.47 19.51 14.66
N SER A 32 11.61 20.64 13.93
CA SER A 32 11.62 20.73 12.42
C SER A 32 13.04 20.81 11.78
N THR A 33 13.25 20.30 10.55
CA THR A 33 14.58 20.34 9.88
C THR A 33 14.92 21.77 9.46
N ASP A 34 16.14 22.22 9.75
CA ASP A 34 16.64 23.48 9.18
C ASP A 34 16.99 23.28 7.70
N LEU A 35 16.15 23.82 6.83
CA LEU A 35 16.31 23.76 5.38
C LEU A 35 17.20 24.89 4.82
N THR A 36 17.86 25.67 5.69
CA THR A 36 18.70 26.80 5.26
C THR A 36 19.89 26.33 4.40
N GLY A 37 19.94 26.85 3.18
CA GLY A 37 20.97 26.54 2.19
C GLY A 37 20.74 25.24 1.42
N TYR A 38 19.57 24.59 1.56
CA TYR A 38 19.16 23.51 0.67
C TYR A 38 18.47 24.04 -0.59
N SER A 39 18.86 23.47 -1.73
CA SER A 39 18.23 23.64 -3.05
C SER A 39 17.19 22.54 -3.26
N GLU A 40 16.17 22.80 -4.07
CA GLU A 40 15.29 21.73 -4.56
C GLU A 40 16.08 20.78 -5.46
N ILE A 41 15.74 19.49 -5.43
CA ILE A 41 16.29 18.53 -6.38
C ILE A 41 15.87 18.88 -7.81
N ALA A 42 16.75 18.62 -8.79
CA ALA A 42 16.40 18.81 -10.19
C ALA A 42 15.48 17.69 -10.66
N CYS A 43 14.40 18.07 -11.35
CA CYS A 43 13.40 17.14 -11.88
C CYS A 43 13.02 17.48 -13.33
N THR A 44 12.72 16.44 -14.11
CA THR A 44 12.19 16.51 -15.47
C THR A 44 10.88 15.73 -15.50
N ASP A 45 9.79 16.34 -15.97
CA ASP A 45 8.46 15.72 -16.07
C ASP A 45 8.00 15.01 -14.77
N GLY A 46 8.35 15.60 -13.62
CA GLY A 46 8.00 15.07 -12.31
C GLY A 46 8.78 13.82 -11.88
N GLY A 47 9.82 13.41 -12.61
CA GLY A 47 10.82 12.42 -12.18
C GLY A 47 12.18 13.06 -11.89
N LEU A 48 13.07 12.33 -11.20
CA LEU A 48 14.43 12.79 -10.94
C LEU A 48 15.14 13.09 -12.25
N ALA A 49 15.69 14.31 -12.38
CA ALA A 49 16.45 14.67 -13.55
C ALA A 49 17.71 13.80 -13.64
N VAL A 50 18.12 13.51 -14.86
CA VAL A 50 19.44 12.91 -15.15
C VAL A 50 20.33 13.89 -15.93
N SER A 51 19.90 15.16 -16.02
CA SER A 51 20.76 16.27 -16.41
C SER A 51 21.75 16.57 -15.28
N ASP A 52 22.97 17.00 -15.63
CA ASP A 52 24.05 17.29 -14.67
C ASP A 52 24.70 16.05 -14.01
N LEU A 53 24.54 14.85 -14.59
CA LEU A 53 25.35 13.69 -14.22
C LEU A 53 26.69 13.71 -14.97
N THR A 54 27.80 13.59 -14.24
CA THR A 54 29.17 13.52 -14.78
C THR A 54 29.69 12.08 -14.83
N LEU A 55 28.95 11.24 -15.57
CA LEU A 55 29.23 9.82 -15.70
C LEU A 55 30.59 9.54 -16.36
N THR A 56 31.28 8.51 -15.88
CA THR A 56 32.58 8.10 -16.42
C THR A 56 32.55 6.64 -16.89
N PRO A 57 32.82 6.36 -18.19
CA PRO A 57 33.07 7.31 -19.27
C PRO A 57 31.81 8.12 -19.65
N ALA A 58 31.99 9.34 -20.14
CA ALA A 58 30.89 10.21 -20.55
C ALA A 58 30.06 9.56 -21.68
N PRO A 59 28.75 9.34 -21.47
CA PRO A 59 27.87 8.78 -22.49
C PRO A 59 27.35 9.87 -23.44
N ASP A 60 26.85 9.44 -24.60
CA ASP A 60 26.09 10.28 -25.52
C ASP A 60 24.71 10.63 -24.95
N PHE A 61 24.14 9.68 -24.20
CA PHE A 61 22.79 9.74 -23.65
C PHE A 61 22.69 8.98 -22.35
N VAL A 62 21.83 9.47 -21.46
CA VAL A 62 21.43 8.80 -20.23
C VAL A 62 19.92 8.93 -20.06
N GLN A 63 19.28 7.87 -19.58
CA GLN A 63 17.85 7.86 -19.28
C GLN A 63 17.55 7.02 -18.05
N LEU A 64 16.70 7.55 -17.17
CA LEU A 64 16.16 6.83 -16.03
C LEU A 64 14.84 6.15 -16.44
N ARG A 65 14.82 4.82 -16.35
CA ARG A 65 13.67 3.98 -16.72
C ARG A 65 13.06 3.30 -15.51
N PHE A 66 11.77 3.03 -15.63
CA PHE A 66 10.95 2.39 -14.62
C PHE A 66 10.14 1.27 -15.26
N PHE A 67 9.85 0.22 -14.51
CA PHE A 67 8.84 -0.77 -14.87
C PHE A 67 8.10 -1.22 -13.62
N THR A 68 6.86 -1.68 -13.79
CA THR A 68 6.06 -2.20 -12.69
C THR A 68 5.89 -3.71 -12.82
N THR A 69 5.85 -4.40 -11.68
CA THR A 69 5.52 -5.82 -11.60
C THR A 69 4.22 -5.99 -10.82
N ASN A 70 3.24 -6.63 -11.47
CA ASN A 70 1.90 -6.87 -10.91
C ASN A 70 1.73 -8.32 -10.40
N GLY A 71 2.80 -9.13 -10.47
CA GLY A 71 2.84 -10.54 -10.10
C GLY A 71 3.99 -11.27 -10.83
N PRO A 72 4.20 -12.58 -10.56
CA PRO A 72 5.27 -13.35 -11.20
C PRO A 72 5.10 -13.38 -12.73
N GLY A 73 6.04 -12.80 -13.47
CA GLY A 73 6.05 -12.80 -14.93
C GLY A 73 5.16 -11.74 -15.60
N GLN A 74 4.47 -10.88 -14.85
CA GLN A 74 3.74 -9.73 -15.39
C GLN A 74 4.53 -8.45 -15.13
N VAL A 75 5.44 -8.14 -16.06
CA VAL A 75 6.29 -6.94 -16.08
C VAL A 75 5.69 -5.97 -17.11
N SER A 76 5.44 -4.72 -16.72
CA SER A 76 5.03 -3.69 -17.66
C SER A 76 6.16 -3.38 -18.64
N ALA A 77 5.81 -2.86 -19.83
CA ALA A 77 6.83 -2.24 -20.68
C ALA A 77 7.53 -1.11 -19.89
N PRO A 78 8.87 -1.00 -19.97
CA PRO A 78 9.57 0.08 -19.29
C PRO A 78 9.17 1.45 -19.87
N PHE A 79 9.03 2.43 -18.99
CA PHE A 79 8.78 3.82 -19.36
C PHE A 79 9.88 4.72 -18.79
N ALA A 80 10.11 5.86 -19.43
CA ALA A 80 11.12 6.83 -19.01
C ALA A 80 10.46 8.10 -18.48
N ARG A 81 11.07 8.72 -17.44
CA ARG A 81 10.64 10.04 -16.93
C ARG A 81 11.65 11.16 -17.20
N ALA A 82 12.93 10.82 -17.29
CA ALA A 82 13.98 11.79 -17.52
C ALA A 82 15.06 11.23 -18.41
N SER A 83 15.56 12.08 -19.31
CA SER A 83 16.71 11.78 -20.16
C SER A 83 17.58 13.01 -20.36
N SER A 84 18.86 12.80 -20.65
CA SER A 84 19.83 13.85 -20.96
C SER A 84 20.79 13.38 -22.05
N GLY A 85 21.22 14.31 -22.90
CA GLY A 85 22.06 14.01 -24.08
C GLY A 85 21.25 13.60 -25.32
N GLN A 86 21.95 13.07 -26.32
CA GLN A 86 21.37 12.62 -27.58
C GLN A 86 21.65 11.13 -27.76
N ALA A 87 20.58 10.32 -27.81
CA ALA A 87 20.68 8.88 -27.99
C ALA A 87 21.55 8.55 -29.20
N CYS A 88 22.51 7.65 -29.01
CA CYS A 88 23.35 7.11 -30.08
C CYS A 88 24.13 8.15 -30.90
N ALA A 89 24.39 9.35 -30.36
CA ALA A 89 24.97 10.46 -31.10
C ALA A 89 26.34 10.16 -31.72
N THR A 90 27.15 9.29 -31.09
CA THR A 90 28.46 8.88 -31.60
C THR A 90 28.49 7.46 -32.16
N ALA A 91 27.31 6.81 -32.31
CA ALA A 91 27.20 5.48 -32.90
C ALA A 91 27.62 5.48 -34.37
N THR A 92 28.31 4.40 -34.77
CA THR A 92 28.61 4.14 -36.18
C THR A 92 27.40 3.56 -36.91
N ASP A 93 26.54 2.82 -36.20
CA ASP A 93 25.25 2.32 -36.67
C ASP A 93 24.12 2.85 -35.76
N VAL A 94 23.65 4.06 -36.06
CA VAL A 94 22.60 4.75 -35.28
C VAL A 94 21.31 3.92 -35.18
N PRO A 95 20.73 3.38 -36.27
CA PRO A 95 19.52 2.57 -36.18
C PRO A 95 19.67 1.32 -35.29
N ALA A 96 20.82 0.63 -35.35
CA ALA A 96 21.08 -0.53 -34.51
C ALA A 96 21.19 -0.14 -33.03
N CYS A 97 21.88 0.96 -32.73
CA CYS A 97 21.99 1.49 -31.37
C CYS A 97 20.63 1.93 -30.82
N GLU A 98 19.80 2.64 -31.60
CA GLU A 98 18.45 3.06 -31.19
C GLU A 98 17.54 1.85 -30.91
N THR A 99 17.61 0.81 -31.77
CA THR A 99 16.88 -0.45 -31.55
C THR A 99 17.34 -1.16 -30.27
N ALA A 100 18.66 -1.20 -30.02
CA ALA A 100 19.20 -1.78 -28.79
C ALA A 100 18.77 -0.97 -27.55
N LEU A 101 18.71 0.36 -27.66
CA LEU A 101 18.23 1.25 -26.61
C LEU A 101 16.77 1.00 -26.29
N GLU A 102 15.89 0.88 -27.28
CA GLU A 102 14.47 0.56 -27.07
C GLU A 102 14.27 -0.78 -26.35
N ASN A 103 15.07 -1.79 -26.71
CA ASN A 103 14.99 -3.14 -26.14
C ASN A 103 15.79 -3.33 -24.84
N ALA A 104 16.48 -2.31 -24.35
CA ALA A 104 17.26 -2.40 -23.11
C ALA A 104 16.33 -2.51 -21.88
N THR A 105 16.22 -3.72 -21.34
CA THR A 105 15.40 -4.06 -20.16
C THR A 105 16.22 -4.82 -19.12
N VAL A 106 15.72 -4.88 -17.88
CA VAL A 106 16.35 -5.62 -16.77
C VAL A 106 15.28 -6.35 -15.96
N ASP A 107 15.68 -7.39 -15.23
CA ASP A 107 14.76 -8.20 -14.41
C ASP A 107 14.49 -7.58 -13.03
N ALA A 108 15.42 -6.75 -12.53
CA ALA A 108 15.33 -6.05 -11.24
C ALA A 108 16.05 -4.71 -11.33
N GLY A 109 15.54 -3.68 -10.66
CA GLY A 109 16.14 -2.35 -10.62
C GLY A 109 16.92 -2.07 -9.33
N PHE A 110 17.66 -0.95 -9.30
CA PHE A 110 18.47 -0.57 -8.13
C PHE A 110 17.61 0.06 -7.04
N HIS A 111 16.37 0.45 -7.37
CA HIS A 111 15.40 0.99 -6.44
C HIS A 111 14.08 0.26 -6.67
N HIS A 112 13.73 -0.59 -5.69
CA HIS A 112 12.52 -1.41 -5.71
C HIS A 112 11.59 -0.95 -4.59
N VAL A 113 10.36 -0.58 -4.94
CA VAL A 113 9.32 -0.15 -3.99
C VAL A 113 8.06 -0.93 -4.29
N CYS A 114 7.49 -1.59 -3.26
CA CYS A 114 6.21 -2.28 -3.35
C CYS A 114 5.20 -1.62 -2.44
N LEU A 115 4.13 -1.10 -3.05
CA LEU A 115 2.89 -0.70 -2.39
C LEU A 115 1.76 -1.53 -3.01
N ASP A 116 0.85 -0.91 -3.78
CA ASP A 116 -0.22 -1.62 -4.52
C ASP A 116 0.30 -2.37 -5.77
N PHE A 117 1.44 -1.92 -6.30
CA PHE A 117 2.24 -2.57 -7.34
C PHE A 117 3.71 -2.34 -7.00
N CYS A 118 4.58 -3.23 -7.46
CA CYS A 118 6.01 -3.07 -7.28
C CYS A 118 6.59 -2.30 -8.44
N SER A 119 7.42 -1.30 -8.19
CA SER A 119 8.13 -0.54 -9.22
C SER A 119 9.63 -0.66 -9.04
N ASP A 120 10.34 -0.85 -10.15
CA ASP A 120 11.79 -0.95 -10.21
C ASP A 120 12.34 0.17 -11.09
N ALA A 121 13.47 0.75 -10.69
CA ALA A 121 14.17 1.77 -11.48
C ALA A 121 15.58 1.33 -11.89
N TYR A 122 15.97 1.66 -13.12
CA TYR A 122 17.32 1.42 -13.65
C TYR A 122 17.75 2.53 -14.61
N LEU A 123 19.06 2.69 -14.79
CA LEU A 123 19.63 3.66 -15.72
C LEU A 123 19.99 2.96 -17.03
N VAL A 124 19.79 3.62 -18.16
CA VAL A 124 20.35 3.20 -19.45
C VAL A 124 21.21 4.31 -20.03
N THR A 125 22.34 3.94 -20.62
CA THR A 125 23.29 4.87 -21.26
C THR A 125 23.65 4.40 -22.65
N THR A 126 23.87 5.33 -23.59
CA THR A 126 24.47 5.00 -24.90
C THR A 126 25.81 5.69 -25.07
N ARG A 127 26.78 5.03 -25.71
CA ARG A 127 28.08 5.62 -26.06
C ARG A 127 28.69 4.90 -27.26
N GLY A 128 28.82 5.57 -28.39
CA GLY A 128 29.16 4.87 -29.64
C GLY A 128 28.07 3.85 -29.95
N ASP A 129 28.47 2.64 -30.37
CA ASP A 129 27.53 1.54 -30.64
C ASP A 129 27.06 0.80 -29.38
N GLU A 130 27.55 1.18 -28.19
CA GLU A 130 27.23 0.50 -26.93
C GLU A 130 25.97 1.07 -26.27
N VAL A 131 25.06 0.17 -25.89
CA VAL A 131 23.93 0.45 -24.99
C VAL A 131 24.13 -0.37 -23.73
N LYS A 132 24.07 0.29 -22.56
CA LYS A 132 24.30 -0.37 -21.28
C LYS A 132 23.25 -0.01 -20.24
N THR A 133 22.76 -1.01 -19.52
CA THR A 133 21.88 -0.86 -18.36
C THR A 133 22.69 -0.91 -17.06
N HIS A 134 22.29 -0.09 -16.09
CA HIS A 134 22.85 -0.06 -14.73
C HIS A 134 21.69 -0.22 -13.77
N ALA A 135 21.55 -1.40 -13.19
CA ALA A 135 20.36 -1.81 -12.48
C ALA A 135 20.65 -2.26 -11.04
N THR A 136 21.91 -2.22 -10.62
CA THR A 136 22.29 -2.44 -9.22
C THR A 136 22.96 -1.21 -8.63
N LEU A 137 22.95 -1.09 -7.29
CA LEU A 137 23.67 -0.04 -6.57
C LEU A 137 25.16 0.01 -6.90
N ALA A 138 25.77 -1.15 -7.17
CA ALA A 138 27.19 -1.27 -7.51
C ALA A 138 27.48 -0.77 -8.94
N GLU A 139 26.66 -1.15 -9.91
CA GLU A 139 26.76 -0.66 -11.29
C GLU A 139 26.51 0.84 -11.37
N LEU A 140 25.50 1.33 -10.64
CA LEU A 140 25.22 2.75 -10.53
C LEU A 140 26.41 3.51 -9.93
N GLN A 141 27.02 2.99 -8.85
CA GLN A 141 28.21 3.61 -8.28
C GLN A 141 29.37 3.62 -9.28
N GLN A 142 29.55 2.53 -10.03
CA GLN A 142 30.63 2.42 -11.01
C GLN A 142 30.50 3.47 -12.11
N VAL A 143 29.29 3.71 -12.63
CA VAL A 143 29.07 4.68 -13.71
C VAL A 143 29.08 6.13 -13.22
N LEU A 144 28.61 6.37 -11.99
CA LEU A 144 28.71 7.69 -11.34
C LEU A 144 30.18 8.04 -11.04
N GLY A 145 31.00 7.06 -10.66
CA GLY A 145 32.39 7.31 -10.29
C GLY A 145 32.48 8.13 -9.01
N THR A 146 33.11 9.31 -9.09
CA THR A 146 33.14 10.27 -7.98
C THR A 146 31.84 11.06 -7.98
N ILE A 147 31.23 11.24 -6.80
CA ILE A 147 30.05 12.08 -6.63
C ILE A 147 30.51 13.53 -6.55
N ASP A 148 30.37 14.28 -7.63
CA ASP A 148 30.89 15.65 -7.79
C ASP A 148 29.78 16.71 -7.95
N THR A 149 28.57 16.26 -8.30
CA THR A 149 27.37 17.07 -8.51
C THR A 149 26.27 16.77 -7.49
N GLU A 150 25.36 17.73 -7.31
CA GLU A 150 24.18 17.55 -6.45
C GLU A 150 23.26 16.44 -6.99
N GLN A 151 23.13 16.32 -8.32
CA GLN A 151 22.23 15.35 -8.92
C GLN A 151 22.75 13.91 -8.83
N GLU A 152 24.07 13.70 -8.87
CA GLU A 152 24.67 12.39 -8.59
C GLU A 152 24.40 11.96 -7.14
N ALA A 153 24.51 12.89 -6.18
CA ALA A 153 24.19 12.63 -4.79
C ALA A 153 22.70 12.26 -4.61
N VAL A 154 21.80 12.98 -5.28
CA VAL A 154 20.35 12.68 -5.31
C VAL A 154 20.07 11.29 -5.87
N LEU A 155 20.65 10.94 -7.02
CA LEU A 155 20.44 9.63 -7.64
C LEU A 155 21.03 8.50 -6.79
N LYS A 156 22.16 8.76 -6.14
CA LYS A 156 22.79 7.82 -5.21
C LYS A 156 21.93 7.59 -3.96
N THR A 157 21.36 8.64 -3.39
CA THR A 157 20.40 8.55 -2.27
C THR A 157 19.12 7.84 -2.69
N TYR A 158 18.57 8.12 -3.87
CA TYR A 158 17.41 7.41 -4.41
C TYR A 158 17.69 5.90 -4.50
N ALA A 159 18.79 5.51 -5.13
CA ALA A 159 19.16 4.10 -5.27
C ALA A 159 19.41 3.39 -3.92
N ALA A 160 19.68 4.12 -2.85
CA ALA A 160 19.83 3.57 -1.50
C ALA A 160 18.50 3.34 -0.77
N GLY A 161 17.36 3.43 -1.48
CA GLY A 161 16.04 3.11 -0.95
C GLY A 161 15.31 4.29 -0.31
N TYR A 162 15.71 5.53 -0.61
CA TYR A 162 14.99 6.73 -0.18
C TYR A 162 14.08 7.23 -1.30
N SER A 163 12.88 7.68 -0.96
CA SER A 163 11.98 8.37 -1.89
C SER A 163 12.27 9.87 -1.88
N LEU A 164 12.35 10.50 -3.05
CA LEU A 164 12.56 11.95 -3.15
C LEU A 164 11.46 12.60 -4.00
N LEU A 165 10.81 13.62 -3.46
CA LEU A 165 9.71 14.31 -4.12
C LEU A 165 10.14 15.64 -4.72
N CYS A 166 9.82 15.83 -6.01
CA CYS A 166 10.04 17.09 -6.71
C CYS A 166 9.16 18.22 -6.14
N GLY A 167 9.72 19.43 -6.02
CA GLY A 167 8.96 20.62 -5.62
C GLY A 167 8.53 20.68 -4.15
N LYS A 168 9.04 19.77 -3.29
CA LYS A 168 8.79 19.78 -1.84
C LYS A 168 10.10 19.57 -1.09
N LYS A 169 10.74 20.64 -0.64
CA LYS A 169 12.07 20.59 -0.01
C LYS A 169 12.14 19.68 1.22
N GLU A 170 11.03 19.52 1.94
CA GLU A 170 10.92 18.62 3.08
C GLU A 170 10.99 17.14 2.67
N GLN A 171 10.79 16.81 1.40
CA GLN A 171 10.78 15.43 0.91
C GLN A 171 11.74 15.21 -0.26
N GLY A 172 12.47 16.23 -0.68
CA GLY A 172 13.41 16.18 -1.80
C GLY A 172 14.20 17.48 -1.92
N ALA A 173 15.38 17.52 -1.28
CA ALA A 173 16.29 18.66 -1.37
C ALA A 173 17.74 18.23 -1.29
N VAL A 174 18.66 19.08 -1.75
CA VAL A 174 20.10 18.79 -1.76
C VAL A 174 20.91 20.03 -1.43
N LYS A 175 22.07 19.82 -0.82
CA LYS A 175 23.01 20.87 -0.45
C LYS A 175 24.45 20.37 -0.57
N LYS A 176 25.30 21.09 -1.29
CA LYS A 176 26.75 20.88 -1.26
C LYS A 176 27.39 21.45 0.02
N ASN A 177 28.24 20.66 0.66
CA ASN A 177 28.99 21.02 1.86
C ASN A 177 30.39 21.56 1.52
N ALA A 178 31.00 22.30 2.46
CA ALA A 178 32.34 22.88 2.27
C ALA A 178 33.45 21.82 2.14
N ASP A 179 33.25 20.61 2.68
CA ASP A 179 34.18 19.48 2.57
C ASP A 179 34.05 18.71 1.24
N GLY A 180 33.17 19.17 0.34
CA GLY A 180 32.91 18.54 -0.96
C GLY A 180 31.86 17.43 -0.94
N SER A 181 31.34 17.04 0.22
CA SER A 181 30.22 16.11 0.34
C SER A 181 28.87 16.78 0.07
N PHE A 182 27.80 16.00 0.04
CA PHE A 182 26.44 16.48 -0.15
C PHE A 182 25.54 16.04 0.99
N ASN A 183 24.60 16.89 1.40
CA ASN A 183 23.47 16.47 2.23
C ASN A 183 22.23 16.41 1.34
N VAL A 184 21.52 15.29 1.39
CA VAL A 184 20.29 15.05 0.61
C VAL A 184 19.15 14.78 1.59
N ILE A 185 18.02 15.42 1.37
CA ILE A 185 16.77 15.18 2.09
C ILE A 185 15.92 14.22 1.27
N GLY A 186 15.53 13.11 1.88
CA GLY A 186 14.62 12.12 1.30
C GLY A 186 13.70 11.54 2.36
N THR A 187 12.82 10.64 1.95
CA THR A 187 11.83 10.00 2.82
C THR A 187 11.89 8.48 2.77
N LYS A 188 11.45 7.82 3.84
CA LYS A 188 11.22 6.38 3.92
C LYS A 188 9.90 6.09 4.62
N GLY A 189 9.35 4.92 4.33
CA GLY A 189 8.05 4.51 4.87
C GLY A 189 6.89 5.22 4.17
N TYR A 190 5.71 5.01 4.72
CA TYR A 190 4.44 5.56 4.24
C TYR A 190 3.58 5.84 5.46
N ALA A 191 2.55 6.69 5.31
CA ALA A 191 1.72 7.14 6.41
C ALA A 191 0.29 6.56 6.34
N CYS A 192 0.18 5.24 6.13
CA CYS A 192 -1.10 4.53 6.12
C CYS A 192 -1.01 3.31 7.04
N GLY A 193 -1.99 3.10 7.92
CA GLY A 193 -1.92 2.14 9.02
C GLY A 193 -1.30 2.78 10.27
N PRO A 194 -1.72 2.43 11.49
CA PRO A 194 -1.09 2.99 12.69
C PRO A 194 0.40 2.59 12.70
N GLY A 195 1.29 3.34 13.35
CA GLY A 195 2.73 3.03 13.54
C GLY A 195 3.60 2.85 12.29
N THR A 196 3.03 2.95 11.09
CA THR A 196 3.79 3.34 9.91
C THR A 196 4.12 4.83 10.05
N GLU A 197 5.25 5.24 9.49
CA GLU A 197 5.70 6.62 9.58
C GLU A 197 6.30 6.97 8.22
N LEU A 198 5.81 8.05 7.62
CA LEU A 198 6.60 8.72 6.60
C LEU A 198 7.69 9.48 7.33
N THR A 199 8.91 8.96 7.29
CA THR A 199 10.07 9.55 7.94
C THR A 199 10.88 10.37 6.95
N GLN A 200 11.27 11.59 7.32
CA GLN A 200 12.26 12.39 6.62
C GLN A 200 13.64 12.09 7.16
N HIS A 201 14.59 12.00 6.23
CA HIS A 201 15.99 11.71 6.50
C HIS A 201 16.87 12.80 5.91
N VAL A 202 17.90 13.21 6.66
CA VAL A 202 19.02 13.98 6.13
C VAL A 202 20.18 13.01 5.97
N VAL A 203 20.64 12.83 4.74
CA VAL A 203 21.63 11.83 4.37
C VAL A 203 22.86 12.52 3.80
N LYS A 204 24.04 12.28 4.40
CA LYS A 204 25.33 12.70 3.84
C LYS A 204 25.79 11.70 2.78
N VAL A 205 26.14 12.21 1.61
CA VAL A 205 26.77 11.45 0.52
C VAL A 205 28.18 11.98 0.33
N THR A 206 29.19 11.12 0.48
CA THR A 206 30.59 11.48 0.26
C THR A 206 30.95 11.44 -1.22
N ALA A 207 32.10 12.00 -1.60
CA ALA A 207 32.62 11.94 -2.96
C ALA A 207 32.86 10.49 -3.46
N SER A 208 33.08 9.53 -2.55
CA SER A 208 33.20 8.11 -2.90
C SER A 208 31.84 7.39 -3.03
N GLY A 209 30.73 8.10 -2.79
CA GLY A 209 29.38 7.52 -2.79
C GLY A 209 29.00 6.78 -1.51
N GLU A 210 29.77 6.95 -0.42
CA GLU A 210 29.37 6.44 0.89
C GLU A 210 28.19 7.26 1.42
N ILE A 211 27.20 6.56 1.99
CA ILE A 211 25.98 7.13 2.51
C ILE A 211 25.99 7.03 4.04
N GLN A 212 25.77 8.17 4.70
CA GLN A 212 25.65 8.26 6.15
C GLN A 212 24.36 9.00 6.51
N GLU A 213 23.47 8.35 7.26
CA GLU A 213 22.29 9.01 7.83
C GLU A 213 22.74 9.96 8.95
N LEU A 214 22.40 11.25 8.83
CA LEU A 214 22.72 12.29 9.80
C LEU A 214 21.56 12.55 10.75
N GLU A 215 20.34 12.57 10.21
CA GLU A 215 19.11 12.84 10.96
C GLU A 215 17.97 12.00 10.38
N ALA A 216 17.09 11.52 11.25
CA ALA A 216 15.83 10.89 10.88
C ALA A 216 14.71 11.45 11.78
N ARG A 217 13.55 11.76 11.19
CA ARG A 217 12.38 12.22 11.94
C ARG A 217 11.10 11.80 11.25
N VAL A 218 10.00 11.82 11.99
CA VAL A 218 8.67 11.57 11.44
C VAL A 218 8.12 12.84 10.80
N LEU A 219 7.82 12.81 9.50
CA LEU A 219 7.05 13.87 8.83
C LEU A 219 5.56 13.69 9.04
N GLU A 220 5.11 12.45 8.91
CA GLU A 220 3.70 12.09 8.97
C GLU A 220 3.60 10.73 9.66
N LYS A 221 2.80 10.68 10.72
CA LYS A 221 2.47 9.42 11.38
C LYS A 221 1.38 8.75 10.57
N GLY A 222 1.47 7.44 10.45
CA GLY A 222 0.55 6.65 9.68
C GLY A 222 -0.89 6.80 10.16
N ASP A 223 -1.80 6.94 9.19
CA ASP A 223 -3.22 7.08 9.46
C ASP A 223 -3.76 5.75 10.01
N PRO A 224 -4.17 5.71 11.28
CA PRO A 224 -4.72 4.50 11.88
C PRO A 224 -6.06 4.04 11.27
N ASN A 225 -6.67 4.83 10.37
CA ASN A 225 -8.01 4.60 9.83
C ASN A 225 -8.03 3.94 8.43
N CYS A 226 -6.99 3.19 8.08
CA CYS A 226 -7.06 2.19 7.02
C CYS A 226 -7.92 0.99 7.51
N ASN A 227 -9.26 1.09 7.45
CA ASN A 227 -10.15 0.05 8.02
C ASN A 227 -10.34 -1.19 7.12
N ILE A 228 -10.94 -2.23 7.70
CA ILE A 228 -11.05 -3.60 7.20
C ILE A 228 -12.48 -3.84 6.70
N GLY A 229 -12.61 -4.26 5.44
CA GLY A 229 -13.85 -4.46 4.71
C GLY A 229 -13.57 -4.51 3.20
N ARG A 230 -14.54 -4.94 2.38
CA ARG A 230 -14.38 -5.13 0.94
C ARG A 230 -14.42 -3.79 0.21
N ARG A 231 -13.27 -3.31 -0.22
CA ARG A 231 -13.17 -2.06 -0.97
C ARG A 231 -13.51 -2.27 -2.46
N PRO A 232 -14.34 -1.41 -3.09
CA PRO A 232 -14.58 -1.51 -4.51
C PRO A 232 -13.33 -1.07 -5.29
N VAL A 233 -12.98 -1.80 -6.34
CA VAL A 233 -12.06 -1.30 -7.36
C VAL A 233 -12.57 0.06 -7.90
N GLY A 234 -11.67 1.04 -8.03
CA GLY A 234 -12.00 2.40 -8.45
C GLY A 234 -12.44 3.33 -7.32
N LEU A 235 -12.37 2.93 -6.04
CA LEU A 235 -12.55 3.85 -4.92
C LEU A 235 -11.49 4.95 -4.96
N GLN A 236 -11.92 6.20 -5.07
CA GLN A 236 -11.01 7.34 -5.09
C GLN A 236 -10.51 7.67 -3.70
N ALA A 237 -9.21 7.95 -3.59
CA ALA A 237 -8.63 8.49 -2.37
C ALA A 237 -9.30 9.83 -2.02
N VAL A 238 -9.83 9.92 -0.82
CA VAL A 238 -10.39 11.16 -0.25
C VAL A 238 -9.50 11.63 0.89
N GLU A 239 -9.45 12.95 1.11
CA GLU A 239 -8.90 13.50 2.35
C GLU A 239 -9.60 12.87 3.55
N ALA A 240 -8.82 12.55 4.60
CA ALA A 240 -9.32 11.86 5.80
C ALA A 240 -10.56 12.55 6.38
N CYS A 241 -11.51 11.77 6.91
CA CYS A 241 -12.74 12.33 7.46
C CYS A 241 -12.42 13.30 8.61
N ARG A 242 -13.03 14.48 8.56
CA ARG A 242 -12.73 15.56 9.50
C ARG A 242 -13.36 15.25 10.86
N SER A 243 -12.51 15.07 11.86
CA SER A 243 -12.88 15.08 13.29
C SER A 243 -11.65 15.45 14.13
N PRO A 244 -11.78 16.33 15.14
CA PRO A 244 -10.72 16.55 16.12
C PRO A 244 -10.59 15.37 17.09
N GLU A 245 -11.68 14.64 17.35
CA GLU A 245 -11.67 13.46 18.22
C GLU A 245 -11.39 12.16 17.45
N ALA A 246 -10.47 11.34 17.97
CA ALA A 246 -10.05 10.07 17.36
C ALA A 246 -11.22 9.09 17.16
N LEU A 247 -12.11 8.97 18.15
CA LEU A 247 -13.28 8.10 18.09
C LEU A 247 -14.30 8.54 17.01
N GLY A 248 -14.54 9.85 16.88
CA GLY A 248 -15.38 10.41 15.83
C GLY A 248 -14.81 10.16 14.43
N ARG A 249 -13.48 10.32 14.28
CA ARG A 249 -12.79 10.02 13.02
C ARG A 249 -12.92 8.55 12.64
N TYR A 250 -12.64 7.65 13.59
CA TYR A 250 -12.76 6.21 13.39
C TYR A 250 -14.13 5.81 12.83
N PHE A 251 -15.23 6.23 13.47
CA PHE A 251 -16.56 5.93 12.96
C PHE A 251 -16.88 6.64 11.65
N ALA A 252 -16.29 7.81 11.39
CA ALA A 252 -16.48 8.50 10.11
C ALA A 252 -15.83 7.75 8.95
N ASP A 253 -14.63 7.21 9.17
CA ASP A 253 -13.92 6.41 8.18
C ASP A 253 -14.55 5.02 8.01
N ALA A 254 -15.03 4.40 9.09
CA ALA A 254 -15.82 3.18 9.02
C ALA A 254 -17.09 3.42 8.17
N ALA A 255 -17.87 4.47 8.47
CA ALA A 255 -19.08 4.79 7.70
C ALA A 255 -18.82 5.08 6.21
N HIS A 256 -17.67 5.69 5.90
CA HIS A 256 -17.24 5.89 4.52
C HIS A 256 -17.02 4.55 3.80
N LEU A 257 -16.34 3.61 4.45
CA LEU A 257 -16.03 2.31 3.89
C LEU A 257 -17.26 1.42 3.78
N GLU A 258 -18.15 1.40 4.77
CA GLU A 258 -19.46 0.71 4.66
C GLU A 258 -20.24 1.22 3.42
N ALA A 259 -20.24 2.54 3.20
CA ALA A 259 -20.89 3.13 2.04
C ALA A 259 -20.19 2.72 0.73
N ALA A 260 -18.87 2.54 0.74
CA ALA A 260 -18.11 2.07 -0.41
C ALA A 260 -18.41 0.59 -0.71
N SER A 261 -18.54 -0.26 0.30
CA SER A 261 -18.85 -1.69 0.18
C SER A 261 -20.16 -1.96 -0.58
N VAL A 262 -21.14 -1.05 -0.49
CA VAL A 262 -22.37 -1.11 -1.31
C VAL A 262 -22.04 -1.23 -2.80
N HIS A 263 -21.09 -0.42 -3.29
CA HIS A 263 -20.67 -0.45 -4.69
C HIS A 263 -19.93 -1.75 -5.03
N ALA A 264 -19.10 -2.24 -4.10
CA ALA A 264 -18.35 -3.48 -4.28
C ALA A 264 -19.30 -4.67 -4.46
N PHE A 265 -20.33 -4.80 -3.61
CA PHE A 265 -21.30 -5.90 -3.69
C PHE A 265 -22.25 -5.79 -4.89
N LEU A 266 -22.66 -4.58 -5.30
CA LEU A 266 -23.47 -4.41 -6.50
C LEU A 266 -22.69 -4.81 -7.76
N ARG A 267 -21.43 -4.38 -7.87
CA ARG A 267 -20.54 -4.81 -8.95
C ARG A 267 -20.32 -6.31 -8.93
N LEU A 268 -20.05 -6.88 -7.76
CA LEU A 268 -19.87 -8.31 -7.58
C LEU A 268 -21.08 -9.11 -8.06
N ARG A 269 -22.31 -8.65 -7.76
CA ARG A 269 -23.54 -9.28 -8.28
C ARG A 269 -23.51 -9.34 -9.81
N ASP A 270 -23.21 -8.22 -10.46
CA ASP A 270 -23.21 -8.13 -11.93
C ASP A 270 -22.10 -8.97 -12.56
N GLU A 271 -20.92 -9.02 -11.94
CA GLU A 271 -19.82 -9.86 -12.39
C GLU A 271 -20.12 -11.36 -12.16
N LEU A 272 -20.77 -11.72 -11.05
CA LEU A 272 -21.26 -13.09 -10.81
C LEU A 272 -22.29 -13.51 -11.85
N GLU A 273 -23.25 -12.65 -12.18
CA GLU A 273 -24.22 -12.91 -13.25
C GLU A 273 -23.53 -13.10 -14.61
N LEU A 274 -22.62 -12.18 -14.96
CA LEU A 274 -21.84 -12.22 -16.20
C LEU A 274 -21.09 -13.56 -16.39
N HIS A 275 -20.51 -14.08 -15.30
CA HIS A 275 -19.72 -15.31 -15.31
C HIS A 275 -20.54 -16.58 -15.04
N GLY A 276 -21.87 -16.48 -15.00
CA GLY A 276 -22.78 -17.62 -14.89
C GLY A 276 -22.82 -18.25 -13.48
N ALA A 277 -22.70 -17.43 -12.44
CA ALA A 277 -22.94 -17.87 -11.07
C ALA A 277 -24.41 -18.23 -10.86
N ASP A 278 -24.67 -19.13 -9.91
CA ASP A 278 -26.03 -19.46 -9.51
C ASP A 278 -26.75 -18.23 -8.94
N VAL A 279 -28.08 -18.19 -9.11
CA VAL A 279 -28.94 -17.10 -8.63
C VAL A 279 -28.83 -16.89 -7.12
N GLY A 280 -28.55 -17.95 -6.35
CA GLY A 280 -28.30 -17.87 -4.91
C GLY A 280 -27.09 -16.99 -4.55
N LEU A 281 -25.98 -17.09 -5.28
CA LEU A 281 -24.80 -16.23 -5.08
C LEU A 281 -25.06 -14.78 -5.48
N GLN A 282 -25.80 -14.56 -6.57
CA GLN A 282 -26.18 -13.22 -7.03
C GLN A 282 -27.12 -12.54 -6.02
N ASP A 283 -28.16 -13.24 -5.57
CA ASP A 283 -29.10 -12.75 -4.55
C ASP A 283 -28.40 -12.49 -3.21
N ALA A 284 -27.41 -13.31 -2.87
CA ALA A 284 -26.59 -13.09 -1.69
C ALA A 284 -25.75 -11.81 -1.79
N ALA A 285 -25.05 -11.57 -2.92
CA ALA A 285 -24.31 -10.33 -3.14
C ALA A 285 -25.23 -9.09 -3.12
N ARG A 286 -26.41 -9.19 -3.75
CA ARG A 286 -27.41 -8.10 -3.72
C ARG A 286 -27.92 -7.83 -2.30
N ARG A 287 -28.15 -8.88 -1.50
CA ARG A 287 -28.55 -8.75 -0.10
C ARG A 287 -27.44 -8.11 0.72
N SER A 288 -26.18 -8.51 0.55
CA SER A 288 -25.04 -7.87 1.22
C SER A 288 -24.99 -6.38 0.93
N ALA A 289 -25.13 -5.95 -0.33
CA ALA A 289 -25.20 -4.53 -0.67
C ALA A 289 -26.32 -3.76 0.08
N MET A 290 -27.46 -4.41 0.35
CA MET A 290 -28.56 -3.80 1.10
C MET A 290 -28.27 -3.72 2.61
N GLU A 291 -27.57 -4.72 3.15
CA GLU A 291 -27.07 -4.73 4.53
C GLU A 291 -26.06 -3.59 4.73
N GLU A 292 -25.18 -3.35 3.75
CA GLU A 292 -24.20 -2.26 3.80
C GLU A 292 -24.81 -0.85 3.78
N VAL A 293 -25.94 -0.66 3.12
CA VAL A 293 -26.68 0.61 3.22
C VAL A 293 -27.12 0.86 4.67
N GLN A 294 -27.51 -0.20 5.38
CA GLN A 294 -27.89 -0.09 6.78
C GLN A 294 -26.66 0.11 7.67
N HIS A 295 -25.54 -0.58 7.42
CA HIS A 295 -24.27 -0.40 8.13
C HIS A 295 -23.76 1.03 8.00
N ALA A 296 -23.64 1.53 6.76
CA ALA A 296 -23.23 2.91 6.49
C ALA A 296 -24.10 3.94 7.24
N ARG A 297 -25.41 3.70 7.31
CA ARG A 297 -26.33 4.59 8.02
C ARG A 297 -26.13 4.59 9.53
N VAL A 298 -25.99 3.42 10.15
CA VAL A 298 -25.83 3.35 11.62
C VAL A 298 -24.44 3.80 12.05
N THR A 299 -23.42 3.50 11.26
CA THR A 299 -22.05 3.94 11.51
C THR A 299 -21.90 5.45 11.27
N ASP A 300 -22.60 6.04 10.29
CA ASP A 300 -22.68 7.52 10.13
C ASP A 300 -23.31 8.20 11.36
N GLN A 301 -24.34 7.59 11.97
CA GLN A 301 -24.95 8.12 13.19
C GLN A 301 -23.98 8.08 14.38
N LEU A 302 -23.24 6.97 14.54
CA LEU A 302 -22.17 6.87 15.53
C LEU A 302 -21.08 7.93 15.28
N ALA A 303 -20.64 8.09 14.03
CA ALA A 303 -19.66 9.09 13.65
C ALA A 303 -20.10 10.50 14.09
N ARG A 304 -21.31 10.91 13.71
CA ARG A 304 -21.85 12.23 14.07
C ARG A 304 -21.99 12.41 15.58
N ARG A 305 -22.40 11.37 16.31
CA ARG A 305 -22.52 11.39 17.77
C ARG A 305 -21.17 11.64 18.45
N PHE A 306 -20.10 11.08 17.88
CA PHE A 306 -18.73 11.23 18.37
C PHE A 306 -17.96 12.38 17.70
N GLY A 307 -18.63 13.30 17.02
CA GLY A 307 -18.01 14.51 16.44
C GLY A 307 -17.42 14.34 15.03
N GLY A 308 -17.50 13.14 14.46
CA GLY A 308 -17.06 12.82 13.11
C GLY A 308 -18.05 13.19 12.01
N THR A 309 -17.52 13.49 10.83
CA THR A 309 -18.33 13.73 9.62
C THR A 309 -17.84 12.82 8.48
N PRO A 310 -18.57 11.73 8.20
CA PRO A 310 -18.22 10.82 7.10
C PRO A 310 -18.23 11.52 5.75
N GLN A 311 -17.26 11.19 4.91
CA GLN A 311 -17.28 11.59 3.49
C GLN A 311 -18.04 10.54 2.67
N ARG A 312 -18.74 10.99 1.62
CA ARG A 312 -19.37 10.06 0.68
C ARG A 312 -18.30 9.43 -0.21
N PRO A 313 -18.35 8.11 -0.45
CA PRO A 313 -17.44 7.46 -1.37
C PRO A 313 -17.69 7.95 -2.80
N VAL A 314 -16.58 8.09 -3.54
CA VAL A 314 -16.59 8.28 -4.98
C VAL A 314 -15.93 7.06 -5.59
N VAL A 315 -16.69 6.30 -6.35
CA VAL A 315 -16.23 5.07 -7.00
C VAL A 315 -16.31 5.29 -8.51
N GLU A 316 -15.18 5.11 -9.18
CA GLU A 316 -15.12 5.15 -10.64
C GLU A 316 -15.91 3.99 -11.25
N ASP A 317 -16.69 4.31 -12.30
CA ASP A 317 -17.41 3.29 -13.07
C ASP A 317 -16.43 2.63 -14.05
N LEU A 318 -16.08 1.37 -13.79
CA LEU A 318 -15.11 0.60 -14.58
C LEU A 318 -15.80 -0.60 -15.24
N PRO A 319 -15.36 -1.02 -16.43
CA PRO A 319 -15.98 -2.15 -17.15
C PRO A 319 -15.91 -3.46 -16.34
N PRO A 320 -16.85 -4.41 -16.54
CA PRO A 320 -16.84 -5.70 -15.86
C PRO A 320 -15.53 -6.47 -16.07
N ARG A 321 -15.06 -7.14 -15.02
CA ARG A 321 -13.76 -7.82 -15.01
C ARG A 321 -13.84 -9.27 -15.48
N SER A 322 -12.66 -9.85 -15.76
CA SER A 322 -12.53 -11.29 -16.00
C SER A 322 -12.82 -12.09 -14.72
N LEU A 323 -13.16 -13.38 -14.84
CA LEU A 323 -13.47 -14.21 -13.67
C LEU A 323 -12.26 -14.34 -12.73
N VAL A 324 -11.03 -14.41 -13.25
CA VAL A 324 -9.82 -14.49 -12.42
C VAL A 324 -9.60 -13.22 -11.61
N ASP A 325 -9.86 -12.04 -12.18
CA ASP A 325 -9.73 -10.77 -11.45
C ASP A 325 -10.80 -10.63 -10.36
N VAL A 326 -12.03 -11.06 -10.64
CA VAL A 326 -13.11 -11.11 -9.64
C VAL A 326 -12.74 -12.06 -8.50
N ALA A 327 -12.19 -13.22 -8.83
CA ALA A 327 -11.79 -14.22 -7.85
C ALA A 327 -10.55 -13.76 -7.04
N LEU A 328 -9.64 -12.99 -7.65
CA LEU A 328 -8.49 -12.40 -7.00
C LEU A 328 -8.90 -11.33 -5.97
N GLU A 329 -9.77 -10.38 -6.35
CA GLU A 329 -10.34 -9.41 -5.41
C GLU A 329 -11.09 -10.14 -4.28
N ASN A 330 -11.93 -11.12 -4.63
CA ASN A 330 -12.68 -11.88 -3.63
C ASN A 330 -11.77 -12.67 -2.68
N ALA A 331 -10.61 -13.13 -3.14
CA ALA A 331 -9.64 -13.83 -2.30
C ALA A 331 -8.99 -12.88 -1.27
N VAL A 332 -8.68 -11.65 -1.65
CA VAL A 332 -8.05 -10.63 -0.78
C VAL A 332 -9.10 -9.92 0.08
N GLU A 333 -10.03 -9.23 -0.54
CA GLU A 333 -10.98 -8.36 0.14
C GLU A 333 -12.09 -9.16 0.82
N GLY A 334 -12.59 -10.22 0.17
CA GLY A 334 -13.67 -11.04 0.73
C GLY A 334 -13.17 -12.12 1.70
N CYS A 335 -12.32 -13.03 1.23
CA CYS A 335 -11.94 -14.19 2.03
C CYS A 335 -11.02 -13.82 3.19
N VAL A 336 -10.13 -12.83 3.04
CA VAL A 336 -9.24 -12.39 4.12
C VAL A 336 -9.84 -11.21 4.88
N ARG A 337 -10.03 -10.05 4.23
CA ARG A 337 -10.44 -8.83 4.94
C ARG A 337 -11.84 -8.96 5.54
N GLU A 338 -12.87 -9.41 4.81
CA GLU A 338 -14.20 -9.56 5.43
C GLU A 338 -14.28 -10.65 6.49
N THR A 339 -13.53 -11.75 6.34
CA THR A 339 -13.52 -12.76 7.40
C THR A 339 -12.95 -12.20 8.70
N TYR A 340 -11.91 -11.36 8.63
CA TYR A 340 -11.38 -10.69 9.81
C TYR A 340 -12.28 -9.55 10.31
N GLY A 341 -12.85 -8.74 9.41
CA GLY A 341 -13.81 -7.68 9.74
C GLY A 341 -15.02 -8.23 10.51
N ALA A 342 -15.57 -9.36 10.08
CA ALA A 342 -16.63 -10.05 10.81
C ALA A 342 -16.22 -10.48 12.22
N LEU A 343 -15.02 -11.04 12.39
CA LEU A 343 -14.49 -11.41 13.72
C LEU A 343 -14.30 -10.18 14.61
N LEU A 344 -13.78 -9.10 14.04
CA LEU A 344 -13.58 -7.83 14.72
C LEU A 344 -14.93 -7.24 15.19
N ALA A 345 -15.97 -7.31 14.36
CA ALA A 345 -17.31 -6.87 14.73
C ALA A 345 -17.87 -7.66 15.93
N HIS A 346 -17.66 -8.99 15.98
CA HIS A 346 -18.00 -9.80 17.16
C HIS A 346 -17.18 -9.39 18.39
N HIS A 347 -15.90 -9.05 18.23
CA HIS A 347 -15.08 -8.55 19.34
C HIS A 347 -15.65 -7.23 19.90
N GLN A 348 -15.96 -6.27 19.03
CA GLN A 348 -16.55 -4.99 19.43
C GLN A 348 -17.91 -5.16 20.10
N ALA A 349 -18.76 -6.06 19.58
CA ALA A 349 -20.04 -6.42 20.19
C ALA A 349 -19.93 -6.97 21.61
N LEU A 350 -18.78 -7.54 21.99
CA LEU A 350 -18.53 -8.05 23.34
C LEU A 350 -17.84 -7.01 24.24
N HIS A 351 -16.95 -6.19 23.68
CA HIS A 351 -16.00 -5.39 24.46
C HIS A 351 -16.28 -3.88 24.45
N ALA A 352 -17.10 -3.36 23.54
CA ALA A 352 -17.41 -1.92 23.48
C ALA A 352 -18.04 -1.44 24.79
N ARG A 353 -17.45 -0.43 25.43
CA ARG A 353 -18.02 0.16 26.66
C ARG A 353 -19.28 0.96 26.38
N ASP A 354 -19.32 1.65 25.24
CA ASP A 354 -20.50 2.38 24.80
C ASP A 354 -21.61 1.40 24.40
N LEU A 355 -22.78 1.52 25.04
CA LEU A 355 -23.89 0.59 24.86
C LEU A 355 -24.50 0.69 23.46
N GLU A 356 -24.55 1.87 22.86
CA GLU A 356 -25.10 2.07 21.53
C GLU A 356 -24.17 1.48 20.47
N VAL A 357 -22.84 1.67 20.61
CA VAL A 357 -21.86 0.98 19.76
C VAL A 357 -22.04 -0.53 19.88
N ARG A 358 -22.14 -1.06 21.11
CA ARG A 358 -22.32 -2.50 21.32
C ARG A 358 -23.55 -3.05 20.62
N GLU A 359 -24.69 -2.37 20.74
CA GLU A 359 -25.95 -2.76 20.09
C GLU A 359 -25.86 -2.72 18.55
N VAL A 360 -25.17 -1.72 17.99
CA VAL A 360 -24.91 -1.63 16.56
C VAL A 360 -24.02 -2.78 16.10
N MET A 361 -22.92 -3.03 16.79
CA MET A 361 -21.95 -4.07 16.42
C MET A 361 -22.51 -5.48 16.54
N VAL A 362 -23.45 -5.75 17.46
CA VAL A 362 -24.16 -7.05 17.51
C VAL A 362 -24.88 -7.35 16.20
N ARG A 363 -25.47 -6.33 15.55
CA ARG A 363 -26.18 -6.50 14.28
C ARG A 363 -25.19 -6.63 13.13
N ILE A 364 -24.24 -5.71 13.04
CA ILE A 364 -23.19 -5.71 12.01
C ILE A 364 -22.45 -7.05 12.02
N ALA A 365 -22.05 -7.56 13.19
CA ALA A 365 -21.32 -8.83 13.30
C ALA A 365 -22.05 -10.04 12.69
N GLU A 366 -23.38 -10.11 12.82
CA GLU A 366 -24.16 -11.19 12.20
C GLU A 366 -24.23 -11.05 10.68
N ASP A 367 -24.30 -9.83 10.18
CA ASP A 367 -24.38 -9.48 8.76
C ASP A 367 -23.02 -9.71 8.09
N GLU A 368 -21.93 -9.22 8.70
CA GLU A 368 -20.56 -9.44 8.26
C GLU A 368 -20.17 -10.92 8.26
N THR A 369 -20.69 -11.71 9.20
CA THR A 369 -20.48 -13.17 9.19
C THR A 369 -21.11 -13.81 7.94
N ARG A 370 -22.22 -13.26 7.42
CA ARG A 370 -22.82 -13.71 6.16
C ARG A 370 -22.02 -13.22 4.95
N HIS A 371 -21.43 -12.03 5.00
CA HIS A 371 -20.60 -11.47 3.92
C HIS A 371 -19.29 -12.27 3.77
N ALA A 372 -18.63 -12.58 4.88
CA ALA A 372 -17.50 -13.50 4.91
C ALA A 372 -17.89 -14.87 4.34
N ALA A 373 -19.03 -15.44 4.78
CA ALA A 373 -19.50 -16.74 4.27
C ALA A 373 -19.73 -16.71 2.74
N LEU A 374 -20.36 -15.64 2.23
CA LEU A 374 -20.55 -15.42 0.79
C LEU A 374 -19.22 -15.38 0.05
N SER A 375 -18.23 -14.67 0.57
CA SER A 375 -16.90 -14.57 -0.05
C SER A 375 -16.26 -15.96 -0.23
N TRP A 376 -16.38 -16.83 0.77
CA TRP A 376 -15.90 -18.20 0.67
C TRP A 376 -16.74 -19.11 -0.25
N ASP A 377 -18.04 -18.85 -0.38
CA ASP A 377 -18.91 -19.59 -1.31
C ASP A 377 -18.62 -19.19 -2.76
N ILE A 378 -18.33 -17.91 -3.02
CA ILE A 378 -17.84 -17.41 -4.31
C ILE A 378 -16.49 -18.03 -4.65
N ASP A 379 -15.55 -18.08 -3.70
CA ASP A 379 -14.24 -18.72 -3.87
C ASP A 379 -14.41 -20.21 -4.22
N GLN A 380 -15.27 -20.94 -3.51
CA GLN A 380 -15.59 -22.33 -3.81
C GLN A 380 -16.20 -22.52 -5.21
N TRP A 381 -17.05 -21.59 -5.63
CA TRP A 381 -17.68 -21.62 -6.96
C TRP A 381 -16.69 -21.26 -8.08
N ALA A 382 -15.81 -20.28 -7.87
CA ALA A 382 -14.85 -19.82 -8.88
C ALA A 382 -13.71 -20.81 -9.09
N ARG A 383 -13.16 -21.40 -8.01
CA ARG A 383 -12.00 -22.32 -8.07
C ARG A 383 -12.04 -23.39 -9.17
N PRO A 384 -13.10 -24.18 -9.38
CA PRO A 384 -13.12 -25.21 -10.43
C PRO A 384 -13.14 -24.65 -11.86
N ARG A 385 -13.36 -23.34 -12.03
CA ARG A 385 -13.39 -22.63 -13.33
C ARG A 385 -12.05 -21.94 -13.65
N LEU A 386 -11.09 -21.98 -12.74
CA LEU A 386 -9.77 -21.36 -12.87
C LEU A 386 -8.72 -22.41 -13.22
N SER A 387 -7.65 -21.98 -13.91
CA SER A 387 -6.48 -22.80 -14.18
C SER A 387 -5.73 -23.17 -12.88
N VAL A 388 -4.71 -24.02 -12.98
CA VAL A 388 -3.85 -24.33 -11.83
C VAL A 388 -3.06 -23.08 -11.42
N GLU A 389 -2.52 -22.37 -12.38
CA GLU A 389 -1.71 -21.15 -12.21
C GLU A 389 -2.53 -20.00 -11.61
N GLU A 390 -3.77 -19.81 -12.06
CA GLU A 390 -4.69 -18.82 -11.50
C GLU A 390 -5.03 -19.14 -10.04
N ARG A 391 -5.27 -20.43 -9.72
CA ARG A 391 -5.54 -20.86 -8.33
C ARG A 391 -4.35 -20.65 -7.40
N GLU A 392 -3.12 -20.88 -7.87
CA GLU A 392 -1.92 -20.56 -7.10
C GLU A 392 -1.74 -19.05 -6.95
N THR A 393 -2.05 -18.26 -7.97
CA THR A 393 -2.04 -16.78 -7.88
C THR A 393 -2.97 -16.28 -6.79
N LEU A 394 -4.20 -16.83 -6.71
CA LEU A 394 -5.16 -16.52 -5.65
C LEU A 394 -4.61 -16.89 -4.26
N ARG A 395 -4.01 -18.07 -4.11
CA ARG A 395 -3.43 -18.52 -2.84
C ARG A 395 -2.31 -17.60 -2.37
N GLU A 396 -1.42 -17.19 -3.28
CA GLU A 396 -0.33 -16.27 -2.96
C GLU A 396 -0.86 -14.87 -2.63
N ALA A 397 -1.93 -14.42 -3.28
CA ALA A 397 -2.61 -13.17 -2.92
C ALA A 397 -3.23 -13.24 -1.52
N GLN A 398 -3.85 -14.36 -1.14
CA GLN A 398 -4.36 -14.57 0.23
C GLN A 398 -3.25 -14.51 1.26
N LYS A 399 -2.11 -15.18 1.04
CA LYS A 399 -0.96 -15.14 1.95
C LYS A 399 -0.43 -13.72 2.13
N ARG A 400 -0.27 -12.96 1.03
CA ARG A 400 0.15 -11.57 1.10
C ARG A 400 -0.86 -10.71 1.85
N ALA A 401 -2.15 -10.88 1.60
CA ALA A 401 -3.21 -10.17 2.29
C ALA A 401 -3.21 -10.46 3.81
N VAL A 402 -2.96 -11.70 4.22
CA VAL A 402 -2.83 -12.06 5.65
C VAL A 402 -1.58 -11.42 6.27
N ALA A 403 -0.45 -11.41 5.56
CA ALA A 403 0.78 -10.76 6.04
C ALA A 403 0.58 -9.24 6.21
N LEU A 404 -0.04 -8.57 5.24
CA LEU A 404 -0.39 -7.16 5.32
C LEU A 404 -1.37 -6.89 6.47
N LEU A 405 -2.43 -7.70 6.58
CA LEU A 405 -3.38 -7.59 7.68
C LEU A 405 -2.72 -7.77 9.05
N ARG A 406 -1.73 -8.65 9.16
CA ARG A 406 -0.95 -8.84 10.39
C ARG A 406 -0.19 -7.57 10.77
N GLU A 407 0.44 -6.92 9.80
CA GLU A 407 1.09 -5.63 10.00
C GLU A 407 0.07 -4.56 10.41
N GLU A 408 -1.11 -4.51 9.77
CA GLU A 408 -2.19 -3.56 10.07
C GLU A 408 -2.75 -3.69 11.50
N VAL A 409 -3.00 -4.93 11.96
CA VAL A 409 -3.64 -5.18 13.27
C VAL A 409 -2.67 -5.14 14.43
N ALA A 410 -1.36 -5.20 14.16
CA ALA A 410 -0.30 -5.11 15.16
C ALA A 410 -0.16 -3.71 15.75
N VAL A 411 -0.95 -2.73 15.30
CA VAL A 411 -0.63 -1.34 15.57
C VAL A 411 -1.57 -0.64 16.55
N PRO A 412 -1.02 0.10 17.55
CA PRO A 412 -1.83 0.65 18.62
C PRO A 412 -2.90 1.64 18.14
N LEU A 413 -4.10 1.47 18.69
CA LEU A 413 -5.22 2.38 18.52
C LEU A 413 -5.32 3.35 19.69
N ASP A 414 -6.00 4.49 19.47
CA ASP A 414 -6.30 5.43 20.55
C ASP A 414 -7.11 4.72 21.66
N ALA A 415 -6.81 5.06 22.91
CA ALA A 415 -7.45 4.43 24.07
C ALA A 415 -8.98 4.56 24.06
N SER A 416 -9.51 5.65 23.49
CA SER A 416 -10.95 5.86 23.33
C SER A 416 -11.57 4.89 22.31
N ILE A 417 -10.85 4.52 21.25
CA ILE A 417 -11.31 3.54 20.24
C ILE A 417 -11.32 2.14 20.85
N ILE A 418 -10.27 1.76 21.59
CA ILE A 418 -10.21 0.47 22.28
C ILE A 418 -11.34 0.37 23.32
N THR A 419 -11.52 1.42 24.13
CA THR A 419 -12.46 1.37 25.26
C THR A 419 -13.91 1.56 24.82
N GLU A 420 -14.21 2.64 24.10
CA GLU A 420 -15.59 3.00 23.76
C GLU A 420 -16.09 2.19 22.57
N ALA A 421 -15.28 2.02 21.51
CA ALA A 421 -15.67 1.24 20.34
C ALA A 421 -15.40 -0.28 20.48
N GLY A 422 -14.72 -0.70 21.56
CA GLY A 422 -14.48 -2.12 21.82
C GLY A 422 -13.47 -2.77 20.88
N MET A 423 -12.62 -1.96 20.25
CA MET A 423 -11.55 -2.49 19.40
C MET A 423 -10.53 -3.27 20.24
N PRO A 424 -9.97 -4.37 19.73
CA PRO A 424 -8.93 -5.12 20.44
C PRO A 424 -7.65 -4.28 20.59
N THR A 425 -6.87 -4.56 21.62
CA THR A 425 -5.46 -4.12 21.64
C THR A 425 -4.68 -4.86 20.54
N PRO A 426 -3.52 -4.36 20.10
CA PRO A 426 -2.70 -5.06 19.10
C PRO A 426 -2.42 -6.53 19.41
N GLU A 427 -2.14 -6.85 20.68
CA GLU A 427 -1.86 -8.21 21.11
C GLU A 427 -3.09 -9.11 20.95
N ALA A 428 -4.27 -8.60 21.33
CA ALA A 428 -5.53 -9.31 21.14
C ALA A 428 -5.88 -9.44 19.65
N ALA A 429 -5.65 -8.39 18.86
CA ALA A 429 -5.94 -8.36 17.43
C ALA A 429 -5.08 -9.37 16.65
N LEU A 430 -3.80 -9.49 17.01
CA LEU A 430 -2.88 -10.50 16.49
C LEU A 430 -3.29 -11.92 16.91
N ALA A 431 -3.68 -12.14 18.16
CA ALA A 431 -4.16 -13.44 18.62
C ALA A 431 -5.45 -13.90 17.90
N LEU A 432 -6.35 -12.96 17.60
CA LEU A 432 -7.53 -13.20 16.77
C LEU A 432 -7.13 -13.65 15.37
N LEU A 433 -6.17 -12.94 14.73
CA LEU A 433 -5.68 -13.25 13.40
C LEU A 433 -4.97 -14.61 13.36
N ASP A 434 -4.10 -14.91 14.33
CA ASP A 434 -3.38 -16.18 14.45
C ASP A 434 -4.32 -17.38 14.44
N THR A 435 -5.47 -17.25 15.14
CA THR A 435 -6.46 -18.31 15.20
C THR A 435 -7.12 -18.54 13.84
N LEU A 436 -7.43 -17.47 13.09
CA LEU A 436 -7.99 -17.59 11.75
C LEU A 436 -6.98 -18.18 10.76
N GLU A 437 -5.73 -17.72 10.80
CA GLU A 437 -4.68 -18.18 9.89
C GLU A 437 -4.45 -19.68 9.99
N GLN A 438 -4.34 -20.22 11.21
CA GLN A 438 -4.15 -21.65 11.45
C GLN A 438 -5.29 -22.52 10.87
N ASP A 439 -6.53 -22.02 10.86
CA ASP A 439 -7.71 -22.79 10.47
C ASP A 439 -8.17 -22.55 9.02
N LEU A 440 -7.75 -21.44 8.40
CA LEU A 440 -8.25 -20.98 7.09
C LEU A 440 -7.18 -20.82 6.01
N TRP A 441 -5.95 -20.42 6.36
CA TRP A 441 -4.92 -20.02 5.39
C TRP A 441 -3.59 -20.79 5.51
N ALA A 442 -3.46 -21.67 6.51
CA ALA A 442 -2.31 -22.54 6.73
C ALA A 442 -2.07 -23.59 5.63
#